data_AF-A0AAC8QJX4-F1
#
_entry.id   AF-A0AAC8QJX4-F1
#
_cell.length_a   1.000
_cell.length_b   1.000
_cell.length_c   1.000
_cell.angle_alpha   90.00
_cell.angle_beta   90.00
_cell.angle_gamma   90.00
#
_symmetry.space_group_name_H-M   'P 1'
#
loop_
_entity.id
_entity.type
_entity.pdbx_description
1 polymer ?
#
loop_
_entity_poly.entity_id
_entity_poly.type
_entity_poly.pdbx_seq_one_letter_code
_entity_poly.pdbx_strand_id
1 'polypeptide(L)'
;MPEHSAPDAVERLTDENRPRKRSLLRRRSVYIAACVVLVLMLSACISVLVTTMMQPAYVVFDMKGTIDTFRQQTAQSSLTKEALEALTKRFGASLDASLTRWQATHGGIILVKGAVVSGAVDITPEIQADIARQMQGAP
;
A
#
# COMPACT_ATOMS: atom_id res chain seq x y z
N MET A 1 -90.67 -10.98 29.66
CA MET A 1 -90.27 -9.56 29.62
C MET A 1 -88.94 -9.42 30.35
N PRO A 2 -88.00 -8.56 29.91
CA PRO A 2 -86.95 -8.86 28.92
C PRO A 2 -85.53 -8.45 29.41
N GLU A 3 -84.53 -8.55 28.51
CA GLU A 3 -83.21 -7.87 28.53
C GLU A 3 -82.18 -8.35 29.58
N HIS A 4 -80.87 -8.45 29.32
CA HIS A 4 -80.01 -7.80 28.34
C HIS A 4 -78.68 -8.57 28.22
N SER A 5 -78.21 -8.72 26.99
CA SER A 5 -76.80 -8.65 26.57
C SER A 5 -75.79 -9.74 26.95
N ALA A 6 -75.52 -10.59 25.95
CA ALA A 6 -74.27 -11.32 25.80
C ALA A 6 -73.11 -10.36 25.52
N PRO A 7 -72.07 -10.27 26.39
CA PRO A 7 -70.89 -9.45 26.12
C PRO A 7 -69.77 -10.22 25.39
N ASP A 8 -70.01 -11.45 24.91
CA ASP A 8 -68.90 -12.31 24.44
C ASP A 8 -68.54 -12.16 22.95
N ALA A 9 -69.31 -11.38 22.18
CA ALA A 9 -69.07 -11.19 20.75
C ALA A 9 -68.19 -9.96 20.45
N VAL A 10 -68.21 -8.93 21.29
CA VAL A 10 -67.49 -7.67 21.04
C VAL A 10 -66.02 -7.75 21.47
N GLU A 11 -65.72 -8.56 22.49
CA GLU A 11 -64.35 -8.73 23.01
C GLU A 11 -63.51 -9.70 22.16
N ARG A 12 -64.14 -10.62 21.42
CA ARG A 12 -63.44 -11.53 20.50
C ARG A 12 -63.05 -10.89 19.17
N LEU A 13 -63.63 -9.76 18.80
CA LEU A 13 -63.33 -9.05 17.55
C LEU A 13 -62.15 -8.06 17.68
N THR A 14 -61.66 -7.80 18.89
CA THR A 14 -60.59 -6.81 19.12
C THR A 14 -59.20 -7.41 19.35
N ASP A 15 -59.08 -8.72 19.54
CA ASP A 15 -57.78 -9.41 19.70
C ASP A 15 -57.29 -10.12 18.41
N GLU A 16 -58.18 -10.39 17.46
CA GLU A 16 -57.85 -11.06 16.19
C GLU A 16 -57.24 -10.11 15.13
N ASN A 17 -56.54 -9.04 15.51
CA ASN A 17 -55.92 -8.15 14.51
C ASN A 17 -54.63 -7.45 14.98
N ARG A 18 -53.73 -8.19 15.66
CA ARG A 18 -52.37 -7.69 15.98
C ARG A 18 -51.17 -8.51 15.45
N PRO A 19 -51.14 -9.02 14.19
CA PRO A 19 -49.85 -9.48 13.66
C PRO A 19 -49.53 -9.00 12.23
N ARG A 20 -49.61 -7.69 11.92
CA ARG A 20 -49.17 -7.19 10.59
C ARG A 20 -48.05 -6.13 10.61
N LYS A 21 -47.89 -5.35 11.69
CA LYS A 21 -46.82 -4.33 11.76
C LYS A 21 -45.42 -4.90 12.04
N ARG A 22 -45.31 -6.08 12.68
CA ARG A 22 -44.02 -6.72 13.02
C ARG A 22 -43.24 -7.21 11.79
N SER A 23 -43.91 -7.67 10.73
CA SER A 23 -43.23 -8.21 9.54
C SER A 23 -42.56 -7.13 8.69
N LEU A 24 -43.19 -5.96 8.57
CA LEU A 24 -42.64 -4.81 7.83
C LEU A 24 -41.44 -4.18 8.53
N LEU A 25 -41.50 -4.04 9.86
CA LEU A 25 -40.36 -3.56 10.66
C LEU A 25 -39.18 -4.52 10.57
N ARG A 26 -39.42 -5.83 10.69
CA ARG A 26 -38.40 -6.87 10.51
C ARG A 26 -37.79 -6.84 9.10
N ARG A 27 -38.61 -6.63 8.06
CA ARG A 27 -38.12 -6.52 6.67
C ARG A 27 -37.28 -5.25 6.47
N ARG A 28 -37.68 -4.10 7.03
CA ARG A 28 -36.90 -2.86 7.02
C ARG A 28 -35.58 -3.02 7.79
N SER A 29 -35.58 -3.66 8.95
CA SER A 29 -34.35 -3.96 9.70
C SER A 29 -33.41 -4.87 8.93
N VAL A 30 -33.92 -5.85 8.18
CA VAL A 30 -33.10 -6.71 7.30
C VAL A 30 -32.48 -5.89 6.16
N TYR A 31 -33.24 -4.99 5.51
CA TYR A 31 -32.67 -4.12 4.47
C TYR A 31 -31.61 -3.16 5.03
N ILE A 32 -31.86 -2.57 6.21
CA ILE A 32 -30.87 -1.69 6.86
C ILE A 32 -29.62 -2.49 7.22
N ALA A 33 -29.77 -3.68 7.82
CA ALA A 33 -28.64 -4.55 8.13
C ALA A 33 -27.85 -4.95 6.86
N ALA A 34 -28.54 -5.27 5.77
CA ALA A 34 -27.90 -5.56 4.48
C ALA A 34 -27.13 -4.35 3.92
N CYS A 35 -27.70 -3.14 4.00
CA CYS A 35 -27.01 -1.90 3.61
C CYS A 35 -25.77 -1.65 4.49
N VAL A 36 -25.87 -1.86 5.80
CA VAL A 36 -24.73 -1.70 6.71
C VAL A 36 -23.62 -2.70 6.36
N VAL A 37 -23.96 -3.98 6.15
CA VAL A 37 -22.98 -5.00 5.75
C VAL A 37 -22.35 -4.65 4.39
N LEU A 38 -23.13 -4.19 3.42
CA LEU A 38 -22.62 -3.76 2.11
C LEU A 38 -21.62 -2.61 2.27
N VAL A 39 -21.95 -1.59 3.06
CA VAL A 39 -21.05 -0.46 3.32
C VAL A 39 -19.77 -0.92 4.00
N LEU A 40 -19.86 -1.79 5.01
CA LEU A 40 -18.67 -2.35 5.67
C LEU A 40 -17.79 -3.15 4.71
N MET A 41 -18.38 -3.95 3.83
CA MET A 41 -17.64 -4.70 2.80
C MET A 41 -16.98 -3.78 1.79
N LEU A 42 -17.67 -2.72 1.35
CA LEU A 42 -17.10 -1.69 0.47
C LEU A 42 -15.94 -0.98 1.15
N SER A 43 -16.10 -0.57 2.40
CA SER A 43 -15.03 0.07 3.18
C SER A 43 -13.82 -0.86 3.33
N ALA A 44 -14.04 -2.14 3.67
CA ALA A 44 -12.97 -3.12 3.80
C ALA A 44 -12.26 -3.36 2.46
N CYS A 45 -13.00 -3.51 1.36
CA CYS A 45 -12.43 -3.63 0.01
C CYS A 45 -11.59 -2.41 -0.35
N ILE A 46 -12.07 -1.20 -0.09
CA ILE A 46 -11.32 0.03 -0.34
C ILE A 46 -10.05 0.06 0.52
N SER A 47 -10.14 -0.30 1.81
CA SER A 47 -8.98 -0.37 2.70
C SER A 47 -7.94 -1.39 2.22
N VAL A 48 -8.36 -2.58 1.78
CA VAL A 48 -7.45 -3.59 1.21
C VAL A 48 -6.84 -3.09 -0.10
N LEU A 49 -7.64 -2.50 -0.99
CA LEU A 49 -7.16 -1.96 -2.25
C LEU A 49 -6.11 -0.87 -2.02
N VAL A 50 -6.40 0.10 -1.14
CA VAL A 50 -5.46 1.18 -0.80
C VAL A 50 -4.20 0.61 -0.15
N THR A 51 -4.31 -0.32 0.79
CA THR A 51 -3.13 -0.92 1.42
C THR A 51 -2.31 -1.76 0.46
N THR A 52 -2.88 -2.42 -0.54
CA THR A 52 -2.08 -3.15 -1.53
C THR A 52 -1.44 -2.23 -2.58
N MET A 53 -2.07 -1.11 -2.93
CA MET A 53 -1.61 -0.21 -4.00
C MET A 53 -0.71 0.93 -3.51
N MET A 54 -0.84 1.37 -2.25
CA MET A 54 -0.13 2.54 -1.70
C MET A 54 0.95 2.21 -0.67
N GLN A 55 1.32 0.94 -0.44
CA GLN A 55 2.44 0.66 0.47
C GLN A 55 3.75 1.10 -0.19
N PRO A 56 4.44 2.12 0.36
CA PRO A 56 5.75 2.48 -0.16
C PRO A 56 6.69 1.28 0.05
N ALA A 57 7.33 0.82 -1.03
CA ALA A 57 8.34 -0.22 -0.93
C ALA A 57 9.53 0.32 -0.11
N TYR A 58 9.74 -0.22 1.09
CA TYR A 58 10.93 0.06 1.88
C TYR A 58 12.05 -0.88 1.42
N VAL A 59 13.04 -0.29 0.75
CA VAL A 59 14.17 -1.04 0.18
C VAL A 59 15.47 -0.52 0.75
N VAL A 60 16.49 -1.36 0.72
CA VAL A 60 17.82 -1.06 1.24
C VAL A 60 18.81 -0.99 0.10
N PHE A 61 19.66 0.02 0.15
CA PHE A 61 20.80 0.18 -0.74
C PHE A 61 22.09 0.31 0.07
N ASP A 62 23.08 -0.51 -0.26
CA ASP A 62 24.43 -0.40 0.29
C ASP A 62 25.25 0.65 -0.47
N MET A 63 24.96 1.92 -0.18
CA MET A 63 25.67 3.04 -0.78
C MET A 63 27.16 3.02 -0.39
N LYS A 64 27.48 2.67 0.85
CA LYS A 64 28.85 2.66 1.35
C LYS A 64 29.69 1.62 0.60
N GLY A 65 29.21 0.37 0.54
CA GLY A 65 29.88 -0.69 -0.18
C GLY A 65 30.06 -0.37 -1.66
N THR A 66 29.06 0.25 -2.29
CA THR A 66 29.14 0.64 -3.71
C THR A 66 30.18 1.73 -3.96
N ILE A 67 30.25 2.76 -3.12
CA ILE A 67 31.26 3.82 -3.23
C ILE A 67 32.67 3.28 -2.91
N ASP A 68 32.80 2.43 -1.89
CA ASP A 68 34.09 1.87 -1.50
C ASP A 68 34.63 0.92 -2.59
N THR A 69 33.75 0.16 -3.24
CA THR A 69 34.09 -0.66 -4.42
C THR A 69 34.56 0.22 -5.58
N PHE A 70 33.85 1.30 -5.89
CA PHE A 70 34.29 2.25 -6.91
C PHE A 70 35.68 2.80 -6.58
N ARG A 71 35.89 3.33 -5.36
CA ARG A 71 37.19 3.84 -4.92
C ARG A 71 38.31 2.83 -5.07
N GLN A 72 38.07 1.57 -4.72
CA GLN A 72 39.05 0.50 -4.85
C GLN A 72 39.38 0.22 -6.33
N GLN A 73 38.38 0.18 -7.20
CA GLN A 73 38.57 0.00 -8.65
C GLN A 73 39.35 1.16 -9.27
N THR A 74 39.06 2.39 -8.86
CA THR A 74 39.74 3.56 -9.41
C THR A 74 41.15 3.74 -8.85
N ALA A 75 41.39 3.34 -7.60
CA ALA A 75 42.73 3.34 -7.00
C ALA A 75 43.69 2.35 -7.67
N GLN A 76 43.16 1.26 -8.23
CA GLN A 76 43.94 0.32 -9.04
C GLN A 76 44.19 0.81 -10.47
N SER A 77 43.50 1.86 -10.92
CA SER A 77 43.65 2.43 -12.24
C SER A 77 44.68 3.57 -12.23
N SER A 78 45.64 3.54 -13.16
CA SER A 78 46.66 4.59 -13.31
C SER A 78 46.08 5.82 -14.04
N LEU A 79 45.07 6.47 -13.47
CA LEU A 79 44.43 7.66 -14.03
C LEU A 79 45.14 8.94 -13.58
N THR A 80 45.14 9.97 -14.42
CA THR A 80 45.53 11.32 -14.00
C THR A 80 44.50 11.88 -13.03
N LYS A 81 44.85 12.93 -12.27
CA LYS A 81 43.93 13.55 -11.31
C LYS A 81 42.66 14.06 -11.98
N GLU A 82 42.80 14.65 -13.16
CA GLU A 82 41.71 15.21 -13.96
C GLU A 82 40.77 14.10 -14.45
N ALA A 83 41.33 12.96 -14.90
CA ALA A 83 40.55 11.81 -15.34
C ALA A 83 39.81 11.13 -14.17
N LEU A 84 40.45 11.05 -12.99
CA LEU A 84 39.86 10.53 -11.77
C LEU A 84 38.68 11.39 -11.30
N GLU A 85 38.82 12.72 -11.35
CA GLU A 85 37.75 13.65 -10.98
C GLU A 85 36.56 13.53 -11.95
N ALA A 86 36.82 13.52 -13.26
CA ALA A 86 35.78 13.33 -14.27
C ALA A 86 35.04 12.00 -14.11
N LEU A 87 35.76 10.91 -13.83
CA LEU A 87 35.16 9.59 -13.61
C LEU A 87 34.32 9.57 -12.33
N THR A 88 34.80 10.19 -11.25
CA THR A 88 34.06 10.29 -9.98
C THR A 88 32.76 11.07 -10.15
N LYS A 89 32.81 12.18 -10.91
CA LYS A 89 31.61 12.98 -11.24
C LYS A 89 30.60 12.18 -12.06
N ARG A 90 31.08 11.43 -13.07
CA ARG A 90 30.23 10.57 -13.91
C ARG A 90 29.59 9.43 -13.12
N PHE A 91 30.35 8.83 -12.20
CA PHE A 91 29.83 7.81 -11.28
C PHE A 91 28.74 8.37 -10.37
N GLY A 92 28.97 9.53 -9.74
CA GLY A 92 27.97 10.20 -8.90
C GLY A 92 26.67 10.51 -9.67
N ALA A 93 26.79 11.09 -10.87
CA ALA A 93 25.63 11.36 -11.72
C ALA A 93 24.87 10.08 -12.12
N SER A 94 25.59 8.99 -12.41
CA SER A 94 24.99 7.70 -12.77
C SER A 94 24.29 7.04 -11.57
N LEU A 95 24.87 7.17 -10.37
CA LEU A 95 24.26 6.71 -9.11
C LEU A 95 22.96 7.46 -8.83
N ASP A 96 22.98 8.79 -8.85
CA ASP A 96 21.79 9.62 -8.60
C ASP A 96 20.68 9.35 -9.64
N ALA A 97 21.05 9.23 -10.91
CA ALA A 97 20.12 8.88 -11.97
C ALA A 97 19.51 7.48 -11.80
N SER A 98 20.31 6.50 -11.35
CA SER A 98 19.83 5.13 -11.08
C SER A 98 18.83 5.12 -9.93
N LEU A 99 19.14 5.81 -8.84
CA LEU A 99 18.26 5.92 -7.67
C LEU A 99 16.96 6.66 -8.03
N THR A 100 17.07 7.80 -8.72
CA THR A 100 15.91 8.59 -9.14
C THR A 100 14.98 7.79 -10.05
N ARG A 101 15.55 7.06 -11.04
CA ARG A 101 14.78 6.20 -11.94
C ARG A 101 14.08 5.09 -11.18
N TRP A 102 14.80 4.41 -10.28
CA TRP A 102 14.22 3.35 -9.47
C TRP A 102 13.05 3.87 -8.62
N GLN A 103 13.21 5.04 -7.99
CA GLN A 103 12.15 5.69 -7.21
C GLN A 103 10.96 6.10 -8.07
N ALA A 104 11.19 6.59 -9.29
CA ALA A 104 10.12 6.96 -10.22
C ALA A 104 9.29 5.74 -10.68
N THR A 105 9.95 4.59 -10.88
CA THR A 105 9.28 3.35 -11.31
C THR A 105 8.58 2.62 -10.16
N HIS A 106 9.15 2.63 -8.95
CA HIS A 106 8.66 1.82 -7.82
C HIS A 106 7.99 2.62 -6.70
N GLY A 107 8.11 3.95 -6.67
CA GLY A 107 7.51 4.81 -5.65
C GLY A 107 8.02 4.57 -4.22
N GLY A 108 9.19 3.95 -4.07
CA GLY A 108 9.72 3.47 -2.78
C GLY A 108 10.65 4.44 -2.06
N ILE A 109 10.82 4.21 -0.76
CA ILE A 109 11.81 4.89 0.08
C ILE A 109 13.06 4.03 0.12
N ILE A 110 14.17 4.56 -0.42
CA ILE A 110 15.47 3.90 -0.39
C ILE A 110 16.17 4.26 0.93
N LEU A 111 16.44 3.23 1.72
CA LEU A 111 17.15 3.34 2.99
C LEU A 111 18.61 2.91 2.80
N VAL A 112 19.52 3.61 3.45
CA VAL A 112 20.93 3.18 3.44
C VAL A 112 21.10 2.00 4.40
N LYS A 113 21.81 0.95 3.98
CA LYS A 113 21.98 -0.32 4.73
C LYS A 113 22.43 -0.15 6.18
N GLY A 114 23.24 0.86 6.48
CA GLY A 114 23.68 1.16 7.86
C GLY A 114 22.56 1.60 8.82
N ALA A 115 21.39 1.98 8.30
CA ALA A 115 20.24 2.42 9.08
C ALA A 115 19.15 1.34 9.25
N VAL A 116 19.33 0.13 8.70
CA VAL A 116 18.32 -0.92 8.69
C VAL A 116 18.88 -2.22 9.26
N VAL A 117 18.30 -2.68 10.37
CA VAL A 117 18.73 -3.91 11.06
C VAL A 117 18.06 -5.18 10.52
N SER A 118 16.85 -5.09 9.95
CA SER A 118 16.16 -6.20 9.26
C SER A 118 14.91 -5.72 8.50
N GLY A 119 14.39 -6.55 7.59
CA GLY A 119 13.01 -6.42 7.06
C GLY A 119 12.82 -5.70 5.72
N ALA A 120 13.87 -5.16 5.11
CA ALA A 120 13.79 -4.46 3.83
C ALA A 120 14.55 -5.20 2.73
N VAL A 121 14.04 -5.13 1.49
CA VAL A 121 14.63 -5.81 0.33
C VAL A 121 15.91 -5.08 -0.11
N ASP A 122 17.01 -5.80 -0.28
CA ASP A 122 18.28 -5.24 -0.75
C ASP A 122 18.25 -5.07 -2.29
N ILE A 123 18.23 -3.81 -2.77
CA ILE A 123 18.23 -3.44 -4.19
C ILE A 123 19.61 -3.11 -4.73
N THR A 124 20.66 -3.28 -3.93
CA THR A 124 22.07 -3.03 -4.32
C THR A 124 22.45 -3.66 -5.66
N PRO A 125 22.19 -4.95 -5.95
CA PRO A 125 22.59 -5.54 -7.23
C PRO A 125 21.86 -4.92 -8.44
N GLU A 126 20.61 -4.50 -8.29
CA GLU A 126 19.83 -3.85 -9.35
C GLU A 126 20.42 -2.47 -9.68
N ILE A 127 20.65 -1.66 -8.65
CA ILE A 127 21.21 -0.32 -8.79
C ILE A 127 22.63 -0.38 -9.35
N GLN A 128 23.48 -1.30 -8.87
CA GLN A 128 24.84 -1.47 -9.40
C GLN A 128 24.84 -1.86 -10.88
N ALA A 129 23.93 -2.74 -11.32
CA ALA A 129 23.79 -3.09 -12.72
C ALA A 129 23.35 -1.88 -13.57
N ASP A 130 22.47 -1.03 -13.06
CA ASP A 130 22.04 0.18 -13.76
C ASP A 130 23.15 1.23 -13.86
N ILE A 131 23.90 1.44 -12.77
CA ILE A 131 25.10 2.30 -12.78
C ILE A 131 26.10 1.80 -13.82
N ALA A 132 26.39 0.49 -13.85
CA ALA A 132 27.31 -0.09 -14.82
C ALA A 132 26.87 0.15 -16.27
N ARG A 133 25.56 0.00 -16.57
CA ARG A 133 25.01 0.34 -17.89
C ARG A 133 25.19 1.81 -18.24
N GLN A 134 24.90 2.72 -17.31
CA GLN A 134 25.06 4.16 -17.54
C GLN A 134 26.53 4.56 -17.71
N MET A 135 27.43 3.92 -16.96
CA MET A 135 28.86 4.13 -17.07
C MET A 135 29.42 3.63 -18.42
N GLN A 136 28.88 2.53 -18.97
CA GLN A 136 29.26 2.00 -20.29
C GLN A 136 28.61 2.74 -21.46
N GLY A 137 27.39 3.26 -21.28
CA GLY A 137 26.54 3.78 -22.36
C GLY A 137 26.36 5.29 -22.43
N ALA A 138 26.88 6.09 -21.48
CA ALA A 138 26.79 7.54 -21.59
C ALA A 138 27.81 8.07 -22.64
N PRO A 139 27.35 8.75 -23.71
CA PRO A 139 28.24 9.47 -24.61
C PRO A 139 28.99 10.60 -23.90
#